data_AF-A0A7C7PER8-F1
#
_entry.id   AF-A0A7C7PER8-F1
#
_cell.length_a   1.000
_cell.length_b   1.000
_cell.length_c   1.000
_cell.angle_alpha   90.00
_cell.angle_beta   90.00
_cell.angle_gamma   90.00
#
_symmetry.space_group_name_H-M   'P 1'
#
loop_
_entity.id
_entity.type
_entity.pdbx_description
1 polymer ?
#
loop_
_entity_poly.entity_id
_entity_poly.type
_entity_poly.pdbx_seq_one_letter_code
_entity_poly.pdbx_strand_id
1 'polypeptide(L)'
;MNLSPQNSFSPDNKKSTMALVSRIKSEDQDFEWYPTTEEMLKVIKDDIDKMVDDYDINPNPSILDCGAGDGRSLKYLTEGQRYAIEKSKPLIQAMDKSIFVIGAEFLT
;
A
#
# COMPACT_ATOMS: atom_id res chain seq x y z
N MET A 1 40.81 22.39 -1.41
CA MET A 1 39.35 22.60 -1.28
C MET A 1 38.67 21.35 -1.82
N ASN A 2 38.18 20.47 -0.94
CA ASN A 2 37.39 19.30 -1.34
C ASN A 2 35.93 19.71 -1.37
N LEU A 3 35.34 19.72 -2.57
CA LEU A 3 33.89 19.85 -2.75
C LEU A 3 33.26 18.52 -2.34
N SER A 4 32.34 18.59 -1.38
CA SER A 4 31.50 17.48 -0.94
C SER A 4 30.64 16.95 -2.11
N PRO A 5 30.39 15.63 -2.21
CA PRO A 5 29.48 15.11 -3.22
C PRO A 5 28.06 15.61 -2.92
N GLN A 6 27.48 16.34 -3.87
CA GLN A 6 26.08 16.71 -3.85
C GLN A 6 25.24 15.44 -3.95
N ASN A 7 24.46 15.18 -2.90
CA ASN A 7 23.45 14.13 -2.89
C ASN A 7 22.31 14.58 -3.82
N SER A 8 22.37 14.18 -5.10
CA SER A 8 21.29 14.38 -6.04
C SER A 8 20.13 13.47 -5.66
N PHE A 9 19.07 14.03 -5.09
CA PHE A 9 17.83 13.32 -4.82
C PHE A 9 17.18 12.95 -6.17
N SER A 10 17.16 11.66 -6.49
CA SER A 10 16.45 11.13 -7.67
C SER A 10 15.03 10.69 -7.24
N PRO A 11 13.96 11.11 -7.95
CA PRO A 11 12.57 10.87 -7.54
C PRO A 11 12.12 9.40 -7.59
N ASP A 12 12.89 8.50 -8.22
CA ASP A 12 12.46 7.14 -8.55
C ASP A 12 12.90 6.06 -7.55
N ASN A 13 13.23 6.45 -6.31
CA ASN A 13 13.65 5.48 -5.32
C ASN A 13 12.43 4.71 -4.77
N LYS A 14 11.95 3.70 -5.53
CA LYS A 14 11.16 2.59 -4.99
C LYS A 14 11.96 2.01 -3.83
N LYS A 15 11.70 2.49 -2.61
CA LYS A 15 12.29 1.92 -1.41
C LYS A 15 11.96 0.44 -1.43
N SER A 16 12.98 -0.41 -1.46
CA SER A 16 12.76 -1.85 -1.49
C SER A 16 11.89 -2.23 -0.28
N THR A 17 11.02 -3.23 -0.43
CA THR A 17 10.18 -3.73 0.66
C THR A 17 10.98 -3.95 1.95
N MET A 18 12.23 -4.41 1.85
CA MET A 18 13.15 -4.56 2.98
C MET A 18 13.56 -3.24 3.63
N ALA A 19 13.84 -2.20 2.85
CA ALA A 19 14.11 -0.87 3.40
C ALA A 19 12.88 -0.33 4.14
N LEU A 20 11.66 -0.61 3.66
CA LEU A 20 10.42 -0.20 4.31
C LEU A 20 10.20 -0.97 5.61
N VAL A 21 10.35 -2.30 5.60
CA VAL A 21 10.28 -3.14 6.82
C VAL A 21 11.30 -2.68 7.86
N SER A 22 12.55 -2.43 7.47
CA SER A 22 13.60 -1.92 8.37
C SER A 22 13.22 -0.58 9.00
N ARG A 23 12.65 0.33 8.21
CA ARG A 23 12.22 1.65 8.69
C ARG A 23 11.09 1.53 9.72
N ILE A 24 10.07 0.74 9.42
CA ILE A 24 8.91 0.51 10.30
C ILE A 24 9.38 0.01 11.67
N LYS A 25 10.21 -1.05 11.66
CA LYS A 25 10.81 -1.61 12.89
C LYS A 25 11.69 -0.61 13.65
N SER A 26 12.39 0.29 12.95
CA SER A 26 13.25 1.30 13.60
C SER A 26 12.48 2.48 14.20
N GLU A 27 11.26 2.74 13.73
CA GLU A 27 10.41 3.85 14.19
C GLU A 27 9.43 3.40 15.29
N ASP A 28 9.58 2.18 15.82
CA ASP A 28 8.69 1.58 16.84
C ASP A 28 7.21 1.57 16.38
N GLN A 29 7.00 1.53 15.06
CA GLN A 29 5.70 1.46 14.42
C GLN A 29 5.51 0.03 13.91
N ASP A 30 4.30 -0.51 14.08
CA ASP A 30 3.82 -1.75 13.44
C ASP A 30 4.86 -2.89 13.31
N PHE A 31 5.21 -3.50 14.44
CA PHE A 31 6.23 -4.56 14.53
C PHE A 31 5.90 -5.84 13.75
N GLU A 32 4.63 -6.02 13.39
CA GLU A 32 4.10 -7.23 12.76
C GLU A 32 3.70 -7.01 11.30
N TRP A 33 4.12 -5.90 10.70
CA TRP A 33 3.86 -5.67 9.29
C TRP A 33 4.67 -6.63 8.40
N TYR A 34 3.95 -7.56 7.76
CA TYR A 34 4.46 -8.45 6.71
C TYR A 34 3.70 -8.17 5.41
N PRO A 35 4.40 -7.80 4.34
CA PRO A 35 3.75 -7.48 3.07
C PRO A 35 3.10 -8.72 2.46
N THR A 36 1.86 -8.57 1.99
CA THR A 36 1.17 -9.58 1.19
C THR A 36 1.95 -9.87 -0.10
N THR A 37 2.03 -11.16 -0.47
CA THR A 37 2.71 -11.58 -1.71
C THR A 37 1.77 -11.49 -2.90
N GLU A 38 2.32 -11.45 -4.12
CA GLU A 38 1.50 -11.43 -5.34
C GLU A 38 0.67 -12.70 -5.50
N GLU A 39 1.17 -13.86 -5.06
CA GLU A 39 0.43 -15.13 -5.11
C GLU A 39 -0.82 -15.09 -4.23
N MET A 40 -0.71 -14.51 -3.03
CA MET A 40 -1.85 -14.33 -2.13
C MET A 40 -2.86 -13.35 -2.74
N LEU A 41 -2.40 -12.25 -3.33
CA LEU A 41 -3.26 -11.26 -3.99
C LEU A 41 -3.96 -11.84 -5.23
N LYS A 42 -3.28 -12.71 -5.97
CA LYS A 42 -3.85 -13.37 -7.14
C LYS A 42 -5.09 -14.19 -6.79
N VAL A 43 -5.05 -14.95 -5.68
CA VAL A 43 -6.20 -15.73 -5.22
C VAL A 43 -7.41 -14.82 -4.99
N ILE A 44 -7.21 -13.70 -4.30
CA ILE A 44 -8.28 -12.73 -4.02
C ILE A 44 -8.77 -12.07 -5.32
N LYS A 45 -7.87 -11.75 -6.25
CA LYS A 45 -8.22 -11.14 -7.54
C LYS A 45 -9.09 -12.08 -8.38
N ASP A 46 -8.73 -13.36 -8.44
CA ASP A 46 -9.49 -14.37 -9.17
C ASP A 46 -10.92 -14.49 -8.61
N ASP A 47 -11.09 -14.43 -7.28
CA ASP A 47 -12.42 -14.43 -6.63
C ASP A 47 -13.22 -13.16 -6.96
N ILE A 48 -12.57 -11.98 -6.96
CA ILE A 48 -13.21 -10.71 -7.36
C ILE A 48 -13.69 -10.78 -8.82
N ASP A 49 -12.82 -11.24 -9.73
CA ASP A 49 -13.14 -11.34 -11.15
C ASP A 49 -14.28 -12.34 -11.39
N LYS A 50 -14.28 -13.46 -10.68
CA LYS A 50 -15.40 -14.41 -10.69
C LYS A 50 -16.71 -13.77 -10.22
N MET A 51 -16.69 -12.96 -9.16
CA MET A 51 -17.89 -12.24 -8.70
C MET A 51 -18.35 -11.20 -9.72
N VAL A 52 -17.42 -10.50 -10.38
CA VAL A 52 -17.73 -9.57 -11.47
C VAL A 52 -18.51 -10.28 -12.58
N ASP A 53 -18.01 -11.44 -13.01
CA ASP A 53 -18.64 -12.22 -14.06
C ASP A 53 -19.98 -12.84 -13.63
N ASP A 54 -20.04 -13.44 -12.44
CA ASP A 54 -21.23 -14.15 -11.93
C ASP A 54 -22.42 -13.22 -11.66
N TYR A 55 -22.15 -11.95 -11.29
CA TYR A 55 -23.18 -10.98 -10.89
C TYR A 55 -23.32 -9.77 -11.82
N ASP A 56 -22.57 -9.71 -12.93
CA ASP A 56 -22.56 -8.60 -13.90
C ASP A 56 -22.39 -7.22 -13.21
N ILE A 57 -21.42 -7.16 -12.28
CA ILE A 57 -21.09 -5.93 -11.54
C ILE A 57 -19.90 -5.21 -12.17
N ASN A 58 -19.61 -3.99 -11.69
CA ASN A 58 -18.51 -3.18 -12.23
C ASN A 58 -17.17 -3.94 -12.21
N PRO A 59 -16.48 -4.11 -13.35
CA PRO A 59 -15.20 -4.83 -13.42
C PRO A 59 -14.04 -4.15 -12.67
N ASN A 60 -14.22 -2.89 -12.28
CA ASN A 60 -13.28 -2.11 -11.48
C ASN A 60 -13.96 -1.67 -10.18
N PRO A 61 -14.23 -2.60 -9.25
CA PRO A 61 -14.94 -2.29 -8.02
C PRO A 61 -14.10 -1.37 -7.12
N SER A 62 -14.75 -0.45 -6.42
CA SER A 62 -14.08 0.29 -5.35
C SER A 62 -13.77 -0.64 -4.17
N ILE A 63 -12.56 -0.55 -3.59
CA ILE A 63 -12.11 -1.41 -2.49
C ILE A 63 -11.69 -0.58 -1.28
N LEU A 64 -12.08 -1.03 -0.09
CA LEU A 64 -11.58 -0.56 1.20
C LEU A 64 -10.69 -1.65 1.82
N ASP A 65 -9.44 -1.31 2.14
CA ASP A 65 -8.51 -2.18 2.84
C ASP A 65 -8.20 -1.65 4.25
N CYS A 66 -8.34 -2.53 5.26
CA CYS A 66 -8.16 -2.21 6.67
C CYS A 66 -6.85 -2.83 7.17
N GLY A 67 -5.90 -2.01 7.59
CA GLY A 67 -4.51 -2.43 7.73
C GLY A 67 -3.82 -2.49 6.36
N ALA A 68 -4.07 -1.47 5.53
CA ALA A 68 -3.70 -1.45 4.11
C ALA A 68 -2.17 -1.47 3.88
N GLY A 69 -1.36 -1.25 4.91
CA GLY A 69 0.09 -1.26 4.80
C GLY A 69 0.59 -0.19 3.84
N ASP A 70 1.43 -0.55 2.89
CA ASP A 70 1.90 0.39 1.86
C ASP A 70 0.93 0.50 0.66
N GLY A 71 -0.25 -0.09 0.77
CA GLY A 71 -1.30 -0.01 -0.25
C GLY A 71 -1.06 -0.87 -1.49
N ARG A 72 -0.04 -1.74 -1.50
CA ARG A 72 0.25 -2.62 -2.64
C ARG A 72 -0.93 -3.52 -3.02
N SER A 73 -1.69 -4.00 -2.02
CA SER A 73 -2.86 -4.85 -2.22
C SER A 73 -3.94 -4.10 -3.02
N LEU A 74 -4.25 -2.87 -2.63
CA LEU A 74 -5.21 -2.01 -3.34
C LEU A 74 -4.78 -1.70 -4.79
N LYS A 75 -3.48 -1.53 -5.05
CA LYS A 75 -2.96 -1.34 -6.41
C LYS A 75 -3.10 -2.58 -7.28
N TYR A 76 -2.97 -3.77 -6.68
CA TYR A 76 -3.08 -5.04 -7.40
C TYR A 76 -4.54 -5.42 -7.67
N LEU A 77 -5.42 -5.22 -6.68
CA LEU A 77 -6.76 -5.80 -6.70
C LEU A 77 -7.77 -5.01 -7.54
N THR A 78 -7.56 -3.71 -7.75
CA THR A 78 -8.53 -2.88 -8.48
C THR A 78 -7.92 -1.69 -9.21
N GLU A 79 -8.54 -1.32 -10.34
CA GLU A 79 -8.39 -0.01 -11.01
C GLU A 79 -9.50 0.99 -10.66
N GLY A 80 -10.44 0.60 -9.80
CA GLY A 80 -11.47 1.47 -9.23
C GLY A 80 -10.94 2.37 -8.11
N GLN A 81 -11.86 2.91 -7.30
CA GLN A 81 -11.46 3.76 -6.17
C GLN A 81 -10.80 2.92 -5.07
N ARG A 82 -9.65 3.39 -4.58
CA ARG A 82 -8.84 2.72 -3.56
C ARG A 82 -8.95 3.48 -2.24
N TYR A 83 -9.52 2.83 -1.23
CA TYR A 83 -9.67 3.39 0.11
C TYR A 83 -8.83 2.59 1.11
N ALA A 84 -8.15 3.29 2.01
CA ALA A 84 -7.29 2.67 3.01
C ALA A 84 -7.62 3.13 4.42
N ILE A 85 -7.59 2.20 5.37
CA ILE A 85 -7.42 2.48 6.80
C ILE A 85 -6.03 1.98 7.18
N GLU A 86 -5.15 2.88 7.59
CA GLU A 86 -3.77 2.57 7.99
C GLU A 86 -3.30 3.61 9.02
N LYS A 87 -2.56 3.17 10.03
CA LYS A 87 -2.10 4.01 11.14
C LYS A 87 -0.61 4.33 11.05
N SER A 88 0.21 3.43 10.52
CA SER A 88 1.66 3.56 10.44
C SER A 88 2.05 4.67 9.46
N LYS A 89 2.63 5.76 9.99
CA LYS A 89 3.06 6.91 9.17
C LYS A 89 4.05 6.51 8.06
N PRO A 90 5.06 5.65 8.29
CA PRO A 90 5.93 5.18 7.22
C PRO A 90 5.20 4.46 6.08
N LEU A 91 4.16 3.69 6.41
CA LEU A 91 3.35 2.94 5.45
C LEU A 91 2.46 3.88 4.64
N ILE A 92 1.76 4.81 5.31
CA ILE A 92 0.98 5.88 4.65
C ILE A 92 1.87 6.71 3.71
N GLN A 93 3.09 7.06 4.13
CA GLN A 93 4.04 7.80 3.30
C GLN A 93 4.55 7.01 2.09
N ALA A 94 4.52 5.68 2.17
CA ALA A 94 4.91 4.80 1.07
C ALA A 94 3.75 4.52 0.10
N MET A 95 2.50 4.74 0.53
CA MET A 95 1.33 4.55 -0.32
C MET A 95 1.35 5.43 -1.57
N ASP A 96 0.85 4.86 -2.67
CA ASP A 96 0.60 5.59 -3.91
C ASP A 96 -0.49 6.66 -3.70
N LYS A 97 -0.31 7.85 -4.26
CA LYS A 97 -1.23 9.00 -4.08
C LYS A 97 -2.64 8.76 -4.64
N SER A 98 -2.84 7.73 -5.47
CA SER A 98 -4.16 7.30 -5.93
C SER A 98 -4.99 6.59 -4.85
N ILE A 99 -4.39 6.28 -3.70
CA ILE A 99 -5.06 5.65 -2.55
C ILE A 99 -5.52 6.74 -1.60
N PHE A 100 -6.83 6.76 -1.32
CA PHE A 100 -7.42 7.71 -0.39
C PHE A 100 -7.48 7.10 1.02
N VAL A 101 -6.66 7.62 1.93
CA VAL A 101 -6.65 7.18 3.34
C VAL A 101 -7.85 7.81 4.05
N ILE A 102 -8.83 6.98 4.43
CA ILE A 102 -10.08 7.42 5.07
C ILE A 102 -10.04 7.37 6.60
N GLY A 103 -9.03 6.72 7.19
CA GLY A 103 -8.91 6.58 8.63
C GLY A 103 -7.52 6.13 9.07
N ALA A 104 -7.11 6.62 10.24
CA ALA A 104 -5.83 6.28 10.90
C ALA A 104 -5.95 6.30 12.44
N GLU A 105 -6.93 7.03 12.97
CA GLU A 105 -7.26 7.10 14.38
C GLU A 105 -8.78 6.98 14.53
N PHE A 106 -9.24 6.33 15.60
CA PHE A 106 -10.62 6.50 16.04
C PHE A 106 -10.78 7.95 16.50
N LEU A 107 -11.90 8.57 16.15
CA LEU A 107 -12.23 9.99 16.35
C LEU A 107 -11.69 10.56 17.68
N THR A 108 -11.17 11.79 17.57
CA THR A 108 -10.73 12.71 18.63
C THR A 108 -11.60 12.74 19.88
#